data_AF-A0A485LPP7-F1
#
_entry.id   AF-A0A485LPP7-F1
#
_cell.length_a   1.000
_cell.length_b   1.000
_cell.length_c   1.000
_cell.angle_alpha   90.00
_cell.angle_beta   90.00
_cell.angle_gamma   90.00
#
_symmetry.space_group_name_H-M   'P 1'
#
loop_
_entity.id
_entity.type
_entity.pdbx_description
1 polymer ?
#
loop_
_entity_poly.entity_id
_entity_poly.type
_entity_poly.pdbx_seq_one_letter_code
_entity_poly.pdbx_strand_id
1 'polypeptide(L)'
;MQDDAITHHVEIASPQAHQGTTAAAKAQRNFVDGNFTFWWLFGGVLALWFVLYKGLGVLFGLLPPPTPTQPVRPIFALHLVTAALITLICVYNIFHTPSHGRTYRTVHIVLGRMAMISGFISFSFGAVAVWWERYNGDLPFAIGITVGGVLQVGAQLYGWYQIRKHKDVTKHKRAMLLVFFYGCLIPMWMRFVVLVAGPYKNEPWIYPVAVAFGLIVGQLGMRASMAGRLL
;
A
#
# COMPACT_ATOMS: atom_id res chain seq x y z
N MET A 1 53.91 -17.93 -40.78
CA MET A 1 52.74 -17.30 -40.15
C MET A 1 52.35 -18.18 -39.00
N GLN A 2 52.58 -17.68 -37.79
CA GLN A 2 52.49 -18.41 -36.53
C GLN A 2 51.03 -18.50 -36.06
N ASP A 3 50.65 -19.69 -35.60
CA ASP A 3 49.41 -19.98 -34.89
C ASP A 3 49.51 -19.49 -33.44
N ASP A 4 48.78 -18.43 -33.10
CA ASP A 4 48.64 -17.97 -31.72
C ASP A 4 47.41 -18.61 -31.07
N ALA A 5 47.69 -19.58 -30.20
CA ALA A 5 46.73 -20.23 -29.33
C ALA A 5 46.28 -19.28 -28.20
N ILE A 6 45.00 -18.89 -28.22
CA ILE A 6 44.37 -18.13 -27.15
C ILE A 6 43.96 -19.11 -26.04
N THR A 7 44.75 -19.13 -24.96
CA THR A 7 44.46 -19.87 -23.72
C THR A 7 43.30 -19.24 -22.96
N HIS A 8 42.21 -19.98 -22.83
CA HIS A 8 41.10 -19.70 -21.92
C HIS A 8 41.52 -19.92 -20.46
N HIS A 9 41.71 -18.84 -19.70
CA HIS A 9 41.76 -18.92 -18.24
C HIS A 9 40.34 -19.00 -17.69
N VAL A 10 39.88 -20.23 -17.43
CA VAL A 10 38.69 -20.50 -16.60
C VAL A 10 39.13 -20.39 -15.14
N GLU A 11 38.81 -19.26 -14.52
CA GLU A 11 38.97 -19.08 -13.08
C GLU A 11 37.88 -19.90 -12.36
N ILE A 12 38.26 -21.08 -11.87
CA ILE A 12 37.39 -21.94 -11.06
C ILE A 12 37.29 -21.30 -9.67
N ALA A 13 36.22 -20.53 -9.45
CA ALA A 13 35.87 -20.04 -8.14
C ALA A 13 35.66 -21.21 -7.18
N SER A 14 36.44 -21.22 -6.10
CA SER A 14 36.34 -22.17 -4.99
C SER A 14 34.93 -22.21 -4.39
N PRO A 15 34.32 -23.38 -4.16
CA PRO A 15 33.06 -23.48 -3.45
C PRO A 15 33.31 -23.16 -1.96
N GLN A 16 33.04 -21.92 -1.55
CA GLN A 16 32.98 -21.60 -0.13
C GLN A 16 31.80 -22.33 0.51
N ALA A 17 32.19 -23.34 1.29
CA ALA A 17 31.50 -23.99 2.39
C ALA A 17 30.09 -23.46 2.72
N HIS A 18 29.10 -24.32 2.46
CA HIS A 18 27.82 -24.32 3.16
C HIS A 18 28.05 -24.40 4.67
N GLN A 19 28.21 -23.26 5.35
CA GLN A 19 27.93 -23.16 6.77
C GLN A 19 26.41 -23.28 6.92
N GLY A 20 25.98 -24.43 7.43
CA GLY A 20 24.59 -24.72 7.74
C GLY A 20 24.05 -23.72 8.75
N THR A 21 23.36 -22.69 8.24
CA THR A 21 22.45 -21.89 9.07
C THR A 21 21.44 -22.84 9.70
N THR A 22 21.45 -22.94 11.03
CA THR A 22 20.49 -23.75 11.79
C THR A 22 19.06 -23.44 11.34
N ALA A 23 18.15 -24.41 11.40
CA ALA A 23 16.75 -24.18 11.02
C ALA A 23 16.13 -22.99 11.79
N ALA A 24 16.60 -22.73 13.01
CA ALA A 24 16.28 -21.53 13.79
C ALA A 24 16.85 -20.24 13.19
N ALA A 25 18.13 -20.21 12.77
CA ALA A 25 18.70 -19.05 12.07
C ALA A 25 18.07 -18.82 10.68
N LYS A 26 17.65 -19.89 10.00
CA LYS A 26 16.91 -19.83 8.73
C LYS A 26 15.47 -19.33 8.95
N ALA A 27 14.80 -19.76 10.02
CA ALA A 27 13.47 -19.30 10.41
C ALA A 27 13.46 -17.85 10.93
N GLN A 28 14.49 -17.46 11.69
CA GLN A 28 14.69 -16.08 12.16
C GLN A 28 15.03 -15.14 11.00
N ARG A 29 15.84 -15.60 10.02
CA ARG A 29 16.01 -14.90 8.74
C ARG A 29 14.68 -14.72 8.03
N ASN A 30 13.87 -15.79 7.88
CA ASN A 30 12.61 -15.70 7.15
C ASN A 30 11.60 -14.67 7.69
N PHE A 31 11.58 -14.39 9.01
CA PHE A 31 10.64 -13.41 9.58
C PHE A 31 11.11 -11.96 9.40
N VAL A 32 12.43 -11.73 9.43
CA VAL A 32 13.06 -10.39 9.31
C VAL A 32 13.46 -10.06 7.85
N ASP A 33 13.55 -11.08 6.99
CA ASP A 33 13.71 -10.96 5.53
C ASP A 33 12.40 -10.55 4.83
N GLY A 34 11.32 -10.40 5.58
CA GLY A 34 10.11 -9.73 5.12
C GLY A 34 10.37 -8.25 4.86
N ASN A 35 9.47 -7.60 4.12
CA ASN A 35 9.53 -6.16 3.85
C ASN A 35 9.21 -5.33 5.12
N PHE A 36 9.40 -5.87 6.33
CA PHE A 36 8.96 -5.29 7.59
C PHE A 36 9.89 -4.14 7.99
N THR A 37 9.35 -2.94 7.99
CA THR A 37 10.05 -1.72 8.43
C THR A 37 9.14 -0.97 9.40
N PHE A 38 9.71 -0.08 10.22
CA PHE A 38 8.90 0.79 11.07
C PHE A 38 7.81 1.53 10.27
N TRP A 39 8.13 1.97 9.06
CA TRP A 39 7.20 2.64 8.15
C TRP A 39 6.01 1.78 7.73
N TRP A 40 6.23 0.48 7.53
CA TRP A 40 5.15 -0.45 7.25
C TRP A 40 4.29 -0.74 8.46
N LEU A 41 4.89 -0.87 9.65
CA LEU A 41 4.13 -1.04 10.88
C LEU A 41 3.25 0.18 11.14
N PHE A 42 3.84 1.37 11.10
CA PHE A 42 3.14 2.64 11.25
C PHE A 42 2.02 2.79 10.22
N GLY A 43 2.34 2.57 8.94
CA GLY A 43 1.37 2.65 7.86
C GLY A 43 0.24 1.62 7.99
N GLY A 44 0.58 0.37 8.33
CA GLY A 44 -0.39 -0.70 8.52
C GLY A 44 -1.34 -0.41 9.68
N VAL A 45 -0.83 0.03 10.83
CA VAL A 45 -1.64 0.43 11.98
C VAL A 45 -2.55 1.60 11.61
N LEU A 46 -2.02 2.63 10.94
CA LEU A 46 -2.80 3.79 10.52
C LEU A 46 -3.91 3.39 9.53
N ALA A 47 -3.62 2.48 8.60
CA ALA A 47 -4.59 1.96 7.65
C ALA A 47 -5.68 1.11 8.31
N LEU A 48 -5.31 0.24 9.27
CA LEU A 48 -6.27 -0.54 10.04
C LEU A 48 -7.16 0.37 10.90
N TRP A 49 -6.59 1.37 11.57
CA TRP A 49 -7.34 2.37 12.33
C TRP A 49 -8.34 3.12 11.44
N PHE A 50 -7.90 3.58 10.27
CA PHE A 50 -8.77 4.35 9.40
C PHE A 50 -9.86 3.48 8.77
N VAL A 51 -9.50 2.31 8.23
CA VAL A 51 -10.44 1.53 7.42
C VAL A 51 -11.32 0.63 8.26
N LEU A 52 -10.76 -0.07 9.26
CA LEU A 52 -11.54 -0.95 10.12
C LEU A 52 -12.27 -0.17 11.21
N TYR A 53 -11.55 0.64 11.98
CA TYR A 53 -12.19 1.34 13.10
C TYR A 53 -13.06 2.51 12.61
N LYS A 54 -12.53 3.47 11.84
CA LYS A 54 -13.35 4.60 11.35
C LYS A 54 -14.31 4.18 10.24
N GLY A 55 -13.84 3.49 9.21
CA GLY A 55 -14.65 3.11 8.05
C GLY A 55 -15.77 2.13 8.40
N LEU A 56 -15.42 0.93 8.85
CA LEU A 56 -16.44 -0.08 9.21
C LEU A 56 -17.23 0.31 10.47
N GLY A 57 -16.64 1.06 11.40
CA GLY A 57 -17.37 1.61 12.53
C GLY A 57 -18.54 2.52 12.10
N VAL A 58 -18.36 3.35 11.08
CA VAL A 58 -19.46 4.15 10.50
C VAL A 58 -20.47 3.26 9.76
N LEU A 59 -19.99 2.26 9.01
CA LEU A 59 -20.86 1.33 8.27
C LEU A 59 -21.80 0.54 9.20
N PHE A 60 -21.28 0.05 10.33
CA PHE A 60 -22.04 -0.75 11.29
C PHE A 60 -22.74 0.08 12.38
N GLY A 61 -22.69 1.41 12.30
CA GLY A 61 -23.35 2.29 13.27
C GLY A 61 -22.68 2.36 14.65
N LEU A 62 -21.44 1.88 14.77
CA LEU A 62 -20.64 1.97 16.00
C LEU A 62 -20.02 3.36 16.19
N LEU A 63 -19.89 4.14 15.12
CA LEU A 63 -19.40 5.51 15.13
C LEU A 63 -20.38 6.45 14.43
N PRO A 64 -20.54 7.69 14.93
CA PRO A 64 -21.36 8.67 14.25
C PRO A 64 -20.76 9.00 12.88
N PRO A 65 -21.60 9.14 11.83
CA PRO A 65 -21.11 9.60 10.55
C PRO A 65 -20.57 11.04 10.65
N PRO A 66 -19.56 11.41 9.85
CA PRO A 66 -19.03 12.78 9.82
C PRO A 66 -20.10 13.83 9.51
N THR A 67 -21.10 13.44 8.71
CA THR A 67 -22.28 14.24 8.39
C THR A 67 -23.49 13.62 9.10
N PRO A 68 -23.98 14.19 10.21
CA PRO A 68 -25.01 13.57 11.06
C PRO A 68 -26.37 13.43 10.36
N THR A 69 -26.59 14.12 9.25
CA THR A 69 -27.88 14.18 8.55
C THR A 69 -28.06 13.15 7.43
N GLN A 70 -27.04 12.33 7.12
CA GLN A 70 -27.11 11.39 6.00
C GLN A 70 -26.77 9.95 6.42
N PRO A 71 -27.72 9.00 6.30
CA PRO A 71 -27.47 7.59 6.59
C PRO A 71 -26.48 7.00 5.58
N VAL A 72 -25.74 5.95 5.96
CA VAL A 72 -24.86 5.19 5.04
C VAL A 72 -25.74 4.54 3.96
N ARG A 73 -25.57 4.94 2.70
CA ARG A 73 -26.31 4.35 1.58
C ARG A 73 -25.42 3.34 0.83
N PRO A 74 -26.00 2.51 -0.06
CA PRO A 74 -25.33 1.33 -0.58
C PRO A 74 -24.01 1.59 -1.33
N ILE A 75 -23.87 2.70 -2.06
CA ILE A 75 -22.66 2.94 -2.85
C ILE A 75 -21.49 3.26 -1.92
N PHE A 76 -21.71 4.11 -0.93
CA PHE A 76 -20.70 4.39 0.08
C PHE A 76 -20.35 3.14 0.90
N ALA A 77 -21.34 2.30 1.24
CA ALA A 77 -21.10 1.03 1.92
C ALA A 77 -20.20 0.09 1.09
N LEU A 78 -20.50 -0.07 -0.21
CA LEU A 78 -19.68 -0.90 -1.12
C LEU A 78 -18.26 -0.35 -1.26
N HIS A 79 -18.08 0.97 -1.34
CA HIS A 79 -16.76 1.60 -1.31
C HIS A 79 -15.99 1.25 -0.02
N LEU A 80 -16.61 1.37 1.15
CA LEU A 80 -16.00 1.07 2.44
C LEU A 80 -15.59 -0.41 2.57
N VAL A 81 -16.48 -1.33 2.19
CA VAL A 81 -16.21 -2.78 2.24
C VAL A 81 -15.05 -3.15 1.31
N THR A 82 -15.05 -2.62 0.08
CA THR A 82 -13.97 -2.91 -0.87
C THR A 82 -12.65 -2.26 -0.46
N ALA A 83 -12.68 -1.05 0.11
CA ALA A 83 -11.50 -0.41 0.71
C ALA A 83 -10.92 -1.22 1.88
N ALA A 84 -11.79 -1.79 2.74
CA ALA A 84 -11.39 -2.69 3.81
C ALA A 84 -10.74 -3.96 3.28
N LEU A 85 -11.35 -4.59 2.27
CA LEU A 85 -10.78 -5.79 1.65
C LEU A 85 -9.39 -5.52 1.05
N ILE A 86 -9.22 -4.43 0.29
CA ILE A 86 -7.91 -4.05 -0.28
C ILE A 86 -6.89 -3.85 0.83
N THR A 87 -7.26 -3.11 1.88
CA THR A 87 -6.36 -2.81 3.00
C THR A 87 -5.90 -4.08 3.69
N LEU A 88 -6.83 -5.00 3.99
CA LEU A 88 -6.50 -6.29 4.61
C LEU A 88 -5.58 -7.13 3.72
N ILE A 89 -5.82 -7.14 2.39
CA ILE A 89 -4.95 -7.82 1.44
C ILE A 89 -3.55 -7.19 1.43
N CYS A 90 -3.45 -5.86 1.39
CA CYS A 90 -2.18 -5.15 1.43
C CYS A 90 -1.40 -5.49 2.71
N VAL A 91 -2.07 -5.40 3.86
CA VAL A 91 -1.50 -5.78 5.17
C VAL A 91 -1.01 -7.22 5.16
N TYR A 92 -1.83 -8.16 4.71
CA TYR A 92 -1.43 -9.57 4.60
C TYR A 92 -0.19 -9.75 3.72
N ASN A 93 -0.17 -9.15 2.53
CA ASN A 93 0.93 -9.30 1.57
C ASN A 93 2.24 -8.61 2.00
N ILE A 94 2.19 -7.72 2.99
CA ILE A 94 3.38 -7.15 3.64
C ILE A 94 4.00 -8.18 4.58
N PHE A 95 3.18 -8.80 5.43
CA PHE A 95 3.63 -9.79 6.42
C PHE A 95 3.92 -11.16 5.79
N HIS A 96 3.30 -11.47 4.65
CA HIS A 96 3.44 -12.74 3.97
C HIS A 96 3.89 -12.53 2.53
N THR A 97 5.20 -12.63 2.33
CA THR A 97 5.82 -12.45 1.01
C THR A 97 5.97 -13.80 0.29
N PRO A 98 6.12 -13.79 -1.05
CA PRO A 98 6.35 -15.03 -1.81
C PRO A 98 7.60 -15.82 -1.41
N SER A 99 8.59 -15.19 -0.77
CA SER A 99 9.82 -15.88 -0.30
C SER A 99 9.57 -16.78 0.90
N HIS A 100 8.46 -16.61 1.62
CA HIS A 100 8.10 -17.47 2.76
C HIS A 100 7.68 -18.89 2.36
N GLY A 101 7.51 -19.17 1.05
CA GLY A 101 7.29 -20.52 0.54
C GLY A 101 6.25 -20.59 -0.59
N ARG A 102 6.09 -21.79 -1.16
CA ARG A 102 5.21 -22.03 -2.31
C ARG A 102 3.75 -21.66 -2.03
N THR A 103 3.24 -21.98 -0.85
CA THR A 103 1.87 -21.65 -0.43
C THR A 103 1.66 -20.14 -0.38
N TYR A 104 2.53 -19.40 0.31
CA TYR A 104 2.46 -17.95 0.41
C TYR A 104 2.60 -17.27 -0.95
N ARG A 105 3.45 -17.79 -1.84
CA ARG A 105 3.53 -17.31 -3.23
C ARG A 105 2.20 -17.44 -3.97
N THR A 106 1.52 -18.57 -3.88
CA THR A 106 0.21 -18.78 -4.51
C THR A 106 -0.83 -17.82 -3.94
N VAL A 107 -0.90 -17.73 -2.60
CA VAL A 107 -1.84 -16.82 -1.92
C VAL A 107 -1.59 -15.37 -2.31
N HIS A 108 -0.34 -14.91 -2.29
CA HIS A 108 0.06 -13.56 -2.66
C HIS A 108 -0.39 -13.20 -4.08
N ILE A 109 -0.26 -14.13 -5.04
CA ILE A 109 -0.70 -13.93 -6.42
C ILE A 109 -2.23 -13.82 -6.51
N VAL A 110 -2.96 -14.70 -5.82
CA VAL A 110 -4.43 -14.69 -5.84
C VAL A 110 -4.96 -13.42 -5.19
N LEU A 111 -4.50 -13.10 -3.98
CA LEU A 111 -4.90 -11.89 -3.27
C LEU A 111 -4.50 -10.63 -4.03
N GLY A 112 -3.31 -10.60 -4.64
CA GLY A 112 -2.88 -9.48 -5.49
C GLY A 112 -3.83 -9.23 -6.67
N ARG A 113 -4.33 -10.29 -7.33
CA ARG A 113 -5.34 -10.16 -8.39
C ARG A 113 -6.68 -9.67 -7.86
N MET A 114 -7.11 -10.18 -6.70
CA MET A 114 -8.34 -9.71 -6.07
C MET A 114 -8.24 -8.24 -5.69
N ALA A 115 -7.11 -7.79 -5.14
CA ALA A 115 -6.85 -6.39 -4.78
C ALA A 115 -6.87 -5.44 -5.99
N MET A 116 -6.41 -5.89 -7.16
CA MET A 116 -6.53 -5.12 -8.40
C MET A 116 -8.00 -4.90 -8.75
N ILE A 117 -8.80 -5.98 -8.78
CA ILE A 117 -10.22 -5.89 -9.14
C ILE A 117 -10.99 -5.05 -8.12
N SER A 118 -10.82 -5.33 -6.83
CA SER A 118 -11.48 -4.56 -5.76
C SER A 118 -11.02 -3.11 -5.74
N GLY A 119 -9.76 -2.82 -6.12
CA GLY A 119 -9.24 -1.46 -6.31
C GLY A 119 -10.05 -0.63 -7.30
N PHE A 120 -10.32 -1.20 -8.47
CA PHE A 120 -11.18 -0.56 -9.48
C PHE A 120 -12.61 -0.36 -8.98
N ILE A 121 -13.21 -1.40 -8.39
CA ILE A 121 -14.59 -1.33 -7.87
C ILE A 121 -14.69 -0.28 -6.77
N SER A 122 -13.74 -0.26 -5.84
CA SER A 122 -13.67 0.69 -4.74
C SER A 122 -13.54 2.11 -5.26
N PHE A 123 -12.67 2.36 -6.25
CA PHE A 123 -12.56 3.67 -6.88
C PHE A 123 -13.87 4.11 -7.54
N SER A 124 -14.50 3.25 -8.34
CA SER A 124 -15.75 3.58 -9.04
C SER A 124 -16.85 3.96 -8.06
N PHE A 125 -17.05 3.15 -7.01
CA PHE A 125 -18.05 3.48 -5.98
C PHE A 125 -17.66 4.68 -5.13
N GLY A 126 -16.36 4.87 -4.84
CA GLY A 126 -15.87 6.04 -4.12
C GLY A 126 -16.15 7.34 -4.88
N ALA A 127 -15.86 7.35 -6.19
CA ALA A 127 -16.14 8.48 -7.07
C ALA A 127 -17.65 8.78 -7.11
N VAL A 128 -18.49 7.78 -7.33
CA VAL A 128 -19.95 7.99 -7.32
C VAL A 128 -20.44 8.47 -5.95
N ALA A 129 -19.90 7.94 -4.86
CA ALA A 129 -20.30 8.32 -3.51
C ALA A 129 -19.97 9.79 -3.20
N VAL A 130 -18.81 10.30 -3.62
CA VAL A 130 -18.43 11.70 -3.36
C VAL A 130 -19.16 12.69 -4.25
N TRP A 131 -19.47 12.33 -5.50
CA TRP A 131 -20.12 13.26 -6.43
C TRP A 131 -21.66 13.23 -6.34
N TRP A 132 -22.28 12.09 -5.97
CA TRP A 132 -23.74 11.94 -5.98
C TRP A 132 -24.36 11.54 -4.64
N GLU A 133 -23.71 10.72 -3.81
CA GLU A 133 -24.40 10.07 -2.69
C GLU A 133 -24.30 10.84 -1.36
N ARG A 134 -23.09 11.22 -0.94
CA ARG A 134 -22.79 11.57 0.48
C ARG A 134 -21.93 12.82 0.68
N TYR A 135 -21.15 13.22 -0.31
CA TYR A 135 -20.22 14.36 -0.19
C TYR A 135 -20.30 15.35 -1.35
N ASN A 136 -21.44 15.41 -2.03
CA ASN A 136 -21.65 16.24 -3.23
C ASN A 136 -21.50 17.76 -2.99
N GLY A 137 -21.50 18.21 -1.73
CA GLY A 137 -21.23 19.61 -1.34
C GLY A 137 -19.79 19.89 -0.90
N ASP A 138 -18.93 18.88 -0.78
CA ASP A 138 -17.53 19.03 -0.38
C ASP A 138 -16.61 18.86 -1.62
N LEU A 139 -16.53 19.92 -2.41
CA LEU A 139 -15.79 19.92 -3.67
C LEU A 139 -14.30 19.56 -3.49
N PRO A 140 -13.55 20.11 -2.51
CA PRO A 140 -12.17 19.70 -2.27
C PRO A 140 -12.03 18.20 -1.98
N PHE A 141 -12.94 17.64 -1.18
CA PHE A 141 -12.92 16.20 -0.88
C PHE A 141 -13.23 15.35 -2.10
N ALA A 142 -14.23 15.73 -2.90
CA ALA A 142 -14.61 15.02 -4.12
C ALA A 142 -13.47 15.00 -5.17
N ILE A 143 -12.81 16.14 -5.36
CA ILE A 143 -11.62 16.24 -6.23
C ILE A 143 -10.50 15.34 -5.69
N GLY A 144 -10.20 15.44 -4.38
CA GLY A 144 -9.14 14.66 -3.76
C GLY A 144 -9.32 13.15 -3.91
N ILE A 145 -10.52 12.64 -3.64
CA ILE A 145 -10.85 11.21 -3.82
C ILE A 145 -10.77 10.79 -5.29
N THR A 146 -11.22 11.63 -6.21
CA THR A 146 -11.21 11.30 -7.64
C THR A 146 -9.78 11.26 -8.18
N VAL A 147 -8.99 12.32 -7.96
CA VAL A 147 -7.60 12.41 -8.42
C VAL A 147 -6.75 11.33 -7.76
N GLY A 148 -6.86 11.16 -6.44
CA GLY A 148 -6.16 10.12 -5.71
C GLY A 148 -6.50 8.71 -6.21
N GLY A 149 -7.79 8.46 -6.48
CA GLY A 149 -8.28 7.21 -7.04
C GLY A 149 -7.77 6.92 -8.45
N VAL A 150 -7.75 7.92 -9.35
CA VAL A 150 -7.16 7.79 -10.69
C VAL A 150 -5.67 7.47 -10.61
N LEU A 151 -4.92 8.17 -9.75
CA LEU A 151 -3.49 7.92 -9.55
C LEU A 151 -3.25 6.52 -8.98
N GLN A 152 -4.06 6.08 -8.03
CA GLN A 152 -4.00 4.72 -7.47
C GLN A 152 -4.24 3.68 -8.56
N VAL A 153 -5.31 3.81 -9.34
CA VAL A 153 -5.65 2.87 -10.43
C VAL A 153 -4.56 2.87 -11.50
N GLY A 154 -4.04 4.04 -11.89
CA GLY A 154 -2.94 4.17 -12.84
C GLY A 154 -1.68 3.46 -12.36
N ALA A 155 -1.30 3.64 -11.09
CA ALA A 155 -0.15 2.97 -10.51
C ALA A 155 -0.35 1.45 -10.36
N GLN A 156 -1.56 1.00 -10.05
CA GLN A 156 -1.94 -0.42 -10.05
C GLN A 156 -1.76 -1.04 -11.44
N LEU A 157 -2.35 -0.42 -12.47
CA LEU A 157 -2.23 -0.87 -13.86
C LEU A 157 -0.77 -0.86 -14.34
N TYR A 158 -0.02 0.18 -14.02
CA TYR A 158 1.40 0.27 -14.35
C TYR A 158 2.20 -0.86 -13.69
N GLY A 159 1.97 -1.12 -12.39
CA GLY A 159 2.59 -2.23 -11.68
C GLY A 159 2.25 -3.58 -12.30
N TRP A 160 0.99 -3.78 -12.72
CA TRP A 160 0.54 -4.99 -13.41
C TRP A 160 1.19 -5.14 -14.79
N TYR A 161 1.29 -4.07 -15.56
CA TYR A 161 1.93 -4.06 -16.87
C TYR A 161 3.42 -4.44 -16.76
N GLN A 162 4.15 -3.86 -15.80
CA GLN A 162 5.58 -4.13 -15.60
C GLN A 162 5.85 -5.61 -15.27
N ILE A 163 5.03 -6.22 -14.40
CA ILE A 163 5.20 -7.66 -14.08
C ILE A 163 4.77 -8.57 -15.23
N ARG A 164 3.75 -8.18 -16.02
CA ARG A 164 3.26 -9.01 -17.13
C ARG A 164 4.18 -8.99 -18.34
N LYS A 165 4.58 -7.80 -18.79
CA LYS A 165 5.35 -7.61 -20.03
C LYS A 165 6.84 -7.70 -19.80
N HIS A 166 7.34 -7.08 -18.73
CA HIS A 166 8.79 -6.94 -18.50
C HIS A 166 9.34 -7.89 -17.43
N LYS A 167 8.48 -8.63 -16.72
CA LYS A 167 8.85 -9.48 -15.57
C LYS A 167 9.66 -8.73 -14.49
N ASP A 168 9.51 -7.41 -14.45
CA ASP A 168 10.31 -6.52 -13.61
C ASP A 168 9.65 -6.37 -12.23
N VAL A 169 10.10 -7.23 -11.30
CA VAL A 169 9.61 -7.27 -9.91
C VAL A 169 9.93 -5.97 -9.16
N THR A 170 11.08 -5.34 -9.46
CA THR A 170 11.52 -4.13 -8.78
C THR A 170 10.62 -2.95 -9.13
N LYS A 171 10.29 -2.76 -10.41
CA LYS A 171 9.34 -1.72 -10.84
C LYS A 171 7.93 -2.00 -10.35
N HIS A 172 7.50 -3.26 -10.35
CA HIS A 172 6.22 -3.66 -9.76
C HIS A 172 6.15 -3.29 -8.27
N LYS A 173 7.17 -3.67 -7.49
CA LYS A 173 7.28 -3.34 -6.05
C LYS A 173 7.20 -1.82 -5.85
N ARG A 174 7.97 -1.03 -6.62
CA ARG A 174 7.94 0.43 -6.52
C ARG A 174 6.56 1.02 -6.81
N ALA A 175 5.85 0.50 -7.81
CA ALA A 175 4.49 0.94 -8.13
C ALA A 175 3.51 0.64 -6.98
N MET A 176 3.59 -0.54 -6.37
CA MET A 176 2.74 -0.89 -5.23
C MET A 176 3.06 -0.05 -3.99
N LEU A 177 4.34 0.25 -3.75
CA LEU A 177 4.77 1.17 -2.69
C LEU A 177 4.24 2.59 -2.91
N LEU A 178 4.21 3.07 -4.16
CA LEU A 178 3.62 4.38 -4.49
C LEU A 178 2.14 4.40 -4.13
N VAL A 179 1.39 3.36 -4.51
CA VAL A 179 -0.02 3.23 -4.16
C VAL A 179 -0.23 3.27 -2.64
N PHE A 180 0.54 2.48 -1.89
CA PHE A 180 0.37 2.40 -0.44
C PHE A 180 0.73 3.71 0.27
N PHE A 181 1.96 4.21 0.08
CA PHE A 181 2.46 5.37 0.81
C PHE A 181 1.81 6.69 0.41
N TYR A 182 1.43 6.84 -0.86
CA TYR A 182 0.86 8.10 -1.35
C TYR A 182 -0.65 8.02 -1.54
N GLY A 183 -1.15 6.94 -2.17
CA GLY A 183 -2.59 6.79 -2.43
C GLY A 183 -3.39 6.50 -1.16
N CYS A 184 -2.96 5.49 -0.39
CA CYS A 184 -3.71 5.04 0.78
C CYS A 184 -3.39 5.84 2.05
N LEU A 185 -2.10 6.07 2.33
CA LEU A 185 -1.69 6.64 3.62
C LEU A 185 -1.89 8.15 3.76
N ILE A 186 -1.80 8.94 2.68
CA ILE A 186 -1.97 10.40 2.79
C ILE A 186 -3.37 10.77 3.30
N PRO A 187 -4.48 10.24 2.75
CA PRO A 187 -5.82 10.51 3.29
C PRO A 187 -5.97 10.12 4.77
N MET A 188 -5.36 8.99 5.17
CA MET A 188 -5.41 8.50 6.55
C MET A 188 -4.61 9.42 7.49
N TRP A 189 -3.43 9.86 7.04
CA TRP A 189 -2.58 10.82 7.75
C TRP A 189 -3.29 12.15 7.95
N MET A 190 -3.90 12.71 6.89
CA MET A 190 -4.67 13.95 7.01
C MET A 190 -5.78 13.84 8.06
N ARG A 191 -6.44 12.68 8.15
CA ARG A 191 -7.49 12.42 9.15
C ARG A 191 -6.92 12.21 10.56
N PHE A 192 -5.74 11.63 10.68
CA PHE A 192 -5.04 11.51 11.96
C PHE A 192 -4.64 12.88 12.51
N VAL A 193 -4.16 13.78 11.67
CA VAL A 193 -3.86 15.17 12.07
C VAL A 193 -5.12 15.85 12.62
N VAL A 194 -6.28 15.70 11.97
CA VAL A 194 -7.57 16.21 12.49
C VAL A 194 -7.98 15.55 13.81
N LEU A 195 -7.65 14.28 14.03
CA LEU A 195 -7.92 13.61 15.31
C LEU A 195 -7.09 14.22 16.45
N VAL A 196 -5.80 14.48 16.21
CA VAL A 196 -4.85 14.88 17.25
C VAL A 196 -4.99 16.36 17.63
N ALA A 197 -5.08 17.25 16.63
CA ALA A 197 -5.13 18.69 16.90
C ALA A 197 -6.51 19.33 16.62
N GLY A 198 -7.54 18.50 16.43
CA GLY A 198 -8.94 18.92 16.35
C GLY A 198 -9.39 19.44 14.98
N PRO A 199 -10.66 19.84 14.84
CA PRO A 199 -11.20 20.36 13.58
C PRO A 199 -10.60 21.72 13.22
N TYR A 200 -9.81 21.78 12.16
CA TYR A 200 -9.13 23.00 11.67
C TYR A 200 -10.05 23.95 10.90
N LYS A 201 -11.31 24.10 11.31
CA LYS A 201 -12.32 24.85 10.55
C LYS A 201 -11.92 26.30 10.23
N ASN A 202 -10.96 26.85 10.98
CA ASN A 202 -10.54 28.25 10.84
C ASN A 202 -9.09 28.44 10.36
N GLU A 203 -8.34 27.36 10.09
CA GLU A 203 -6.90 27.44 9.80
C GLU A 203 -6.54 26.70 8.49
N PRO A 204 -6.75 27.36 7.33
CA PRO A 204 -6.65 26.70 6.01
C PRO A 204 -5.25 26.21 5.66
N TRP A 205 -4.20 26.74 6.29
CA TRP A 205 -2.81 26.35 6.07
C TRP A 205 -2.46 24.96 6.64
N ILE A 206 -3.29 24.40 7.52
CA ILE A 206 -3.02 23.10 8.15
C ILE A 206 -3.16 21.95 7.14
N TYR A 207 -4.10 22.05 6.19
CA TYR A 207 -4.27 21.05 5.14
C TYR A 207 -3.01 20.88 4.25
N PRO A 208 -2.44 21.93 3.65
CA PRO A 208 -1.23 21.79 2.85
C PRO A 208 -0.03 21.35 3.69
N VAL A 209 0.09 21.76 4.95
CA VAL A 209 1.15 21.27 5.86
C VAL A 209 0.99 19.78 6.15
N ALA A 210 -0.23 19.32 6.44
CA ALA A 210 -0.51 17.91 6.68
C ALA A 210 -0.22 17.06 5.44
N VAL A 211 -0.58 17.54 4.24
CA VAL A 211 -0.24 16.89 2.97
C VAL A 211 1.27 16.85 2.76
N ALA A 212 1.98 17.97 2.95
CA ALA A 212 3.44 18.04 2.80
C ALA A 212 4.14 17.06 3.76
N PHE A 213 3.71 16.99 5.01
CA PHE A 213 4.24 16.03 5.96
C PHE A 213 3.94 14.58 5.53
N GLY A 214 2.72 14.30 5.07
CA GLY A 214 2.35 12.99 4.52
C GLY A 214 3.23 12.58 3.33
N LEU A 215 3.57 13.54 2.44
CA LEU A 215 4.50 13.32 1.33
C LEU A 215 5.92 13.00 1.83
N ILE A 216 6.41 13.70 2.85
CA ILE A 216 7.74 13.44 3.44
C ILE A 216 7.78 12.05 4.07
N VAL A 217 6.78 11.72 4.91
CA VAL A 217 6.62 10.39 5.52
C VAL A 217 6.54 9.30 4.46
N GLY A 218 5.75 9.50 3.42
CA GLY A 218 5.62 8.57 2.30
C GLY A 218 6.94 8.38 1.55
N GLN A 219 7.70 9.45 1.35
CA GLN A 219 9.00 9.41 0.68
C GLN A 219 10.07 8.67 1.51
N LEU A 220 10.09 8.88 2.83
CA LEU A 220 10.97 8.16 3.75
C LEU A 220 10.61 6.67 3.80
N GLY A 221 9.32 6.35 3.98
CA GLY A 221 8.85 4.96 4.01
C GLY A 221 9.10 4.21 2.71
N MET A 222 8.94 4.87 1.57
CA MET A 222 9.31 4.29 0.27
C MET A 222 10.80 3.98 0.17
N ARG A 223 11.67 4.93 0.56
CA ARG A 223 13.13 4.75 0.50
C ARG A 223 13.57 3.61 1.42
N ALA A 224 13.08 3.57 2.66
CA ALA A 224 13.38 2.50 3.61
C ALA A 224 12.93 1.13 3.07
N SER A 225 11.70 1.06 2.52
CA SER A 225 11.14 -0.18 1.94
C SER A 225 11.87 -0.67 0.69
N MET A 226 12.42 0.25 -0.11
CA MET A 226 13.22 -0.10 -1.28
C MET A 226 14.65 -0.51 -0.90
N ALA A 227 15.21 0.08 0.16
CA ALA A 227 16.53 -0.23 0.67
C ALA A 227 16.57 -1.51 1.54
N GLY A 228 15.42 -2.09 1.87
CA GLY A 228 15.33 -3.23 2.81
C GLY A 228 15.79 -2.87 4.22
N ARG A 229 15.66 -1.60 4.61
CA ARG A 229 16.11 -1.10 5.92
C ARG A 229 14.96 -1.10 6.91
N LEU A 230 15.19 -1.59 8.12
CA LEU A 230 14.23 -1.60 9.22
C LEU A 230 13.85 -0.18 9.71
N LEU A 231 14.72 0.82 9.48
CA LEU A 231 14.58 2.23 9.85
C LEU A 231 14.71 3.16 8.64
#